data_AF-A0A562QTR3-F1
#
_entry.id   AF-A0A562QTR3-F1
#
_cell.length_a   1.000
_cell.length_b   1.000
_cell.length_c   1.000
_cell.angle_alpha   90.00
_cell.angle_beta   90.00
_cell.angle_gamma   90.00
#
_symmetry.space_group_name_H-M   'P 1'
#
loop_
_entity.id
_entity.type
_entity.pdbx_description
1 polymer ?
#
loop_
_entity_poly.entity_id
_entity_poly.type
_entity_poly.pdbx_seq_one_letter_code
_entity_poly.pdbx_strand_id
1 'polypeptide(L)'
;MRKLLRSRRGSVAFATSIALVPAVGFMALGGEAASWYVTKQRVQGAADAAAYAGALRLACEASGQAGTSCNNSQPFDYRGKQGAAQNAFCNSGDTSYPGSKCSTSLPSGISQSVQVASLASWNGTPGTFVQATVSQQQPAYLAKVLGFSTINVAATAVASVANGLEKPPCVLALKDPVTFQGSATVSSPTCGISSNSTAANAIGFIGNSGISVNAPSYTVGGCSQTGGSQCTGVQTYQQPIPDPLSAVNTALSALKTSDFPNKNSGSTPLPYETCTCYNSTNNPTFSAPLNGTYYFSGNVKINNNPTITGTATLIFLAGASLTITGTPTIQLTAMSAPTGPSKLSASVLAKMAKLLIYDGEAYTKQGVNISGTSNSYFNGTVYIPNTPVTYGGNSTSSAPGTGCYQVIAYAVSFTGNTTLDNSKCPNSSGSPGSGAEPGVQTVLLVQ
;
A
#
# COMPACT_ATOMS: atom_id res chain seq x y z
N MET A 1 11.88 82.14 23.11
CA MET A 1 11.68 81.73 21.69
C MET A 1 12.86 82.02 20.74
N ARG A 2 13.68 83.06 20.95
CA ARG A 2 14.82 83.39 20.04
C ARG A 2 15.95 82.34 19.96
N LYS A 3 16.06 81.40 20.91
CA LYS A 3 17.05 80.30 20.88
C LYS A 3 16.64 79.09 20.02
N LEU A 4 15.36 78.96 19.62
CA LEU A 4 14.89 77.86 18.76
C LEU A 4 15.24 78.09 17.28
N LEU A 5 15.22 79.36 16.84
CA LEU A 5 15.48 79.76 15.44
C LEU A 5 16.95 79.62 14.98
N ARG A 6 17.90 79.40 15.91
CA ARG A 6 19.33 79.15 15.61
C ARG A 6 19.77 77.70 15.83
N SER A 7 18.86 76.80 16.21
CA SER A 7 19.20 75.41 16.49
C SER A 7 19.25 74.57 15.21
N ARG A 8 20.45 74.27 14.71
CA ARG A 8 20.67 73.33 13.58
C ARG A 8 20.17 71.91 13.87
N ARG A 9 19.91 71.56 15.14
CA ARG A 9 19.33 70.27 15.53
C ARG A 9 17.81 70.15 15.22
N GLY A 10 17.10 71.26 15.05
CA GLY A 10 15.66 71.25 14.72
C GLY A 10 15.35 70.87 13.28
N SER A 11 16.24 71.21 12.33
CA SER A 11 16.09 70.84 10.91
C SER A 11 16.17 69.32 10.69
N VAL A 12 17.08 68.65 11.42
CA VAL A 12 17.19 67.19 11.39
C VAL A 12 15.92 66.53 11.91
N ALA A 13 15.33 67.02 13.02
CA ALA A 13 14.07 66.47 13.54
C ALA A 13 12.91 66.58 12.52
N PHE A 14 12.85 67.67 11.76
CA PHE A 14 11.84 67.85 10.71
C PHE A 14 12.09 66.92 9.51
N ALA A 15 13.34 66.81 9.04
CA ALA A 15 13.69 65.89 7.96
C ALA A 15 13.47 64.42 8.36
N THR A 16 13.83 64.05 9.59
CA THR A 16 13.62 62.70 10.13
C THR A 16 12.15 62.37 10.27
N SER A 17 11.31 63.29 10.75
CA SER A 17 9.87 63.05 10.87
C SER A 17 9.20 62.88 9.50
N ILE A 18 9.59 63.66 8.49
CA ILE A 18 9.13 63.47 7.11
C ILE A 18 9.58 62.13 6.54
N ALA A 19 10.82 61.71 6.79
CA ALA A 19 11.36 60.43 6.30
C ALA A 19 10.79 59.20 7.06
N LEU A 20 10.39 59.37 8.32
CA LEU A 20 9.82 58.29 9.14
C LEU A 20 8.45 57.83 8.61
N VAL A 21 7.63 58.75 8.12
CA VAL A 21 6.28 58.43 7.61
C VAL A 21 6.31 57.39 6.46
N PRO A 22 7.05 57.60 5.36
CA PRO A 22 7.15 56.58 4.31
C PRO A 22 7.87 55.32 4.82
N ALA A 23 8.86 55.42 5.70
CA ALA A 23 9.55 54.26 6.25
C ALA A 23 8.60 53.34 7.04
N VAL A 24 7.76 53.91 7.92
CA VAL A 24 6.73 53.16 8.65
C VAL A 24 5.65 52.63 7.70
N GLY A 25 5.27 53.40 6.68
CA GLY A 25 4.35 52.95 5.64
C GLY A 25 4.85 51.69 4.90
N PHE A 26 6.13 51.67 4.50
CA PHE A 26 6.74 50.50 3.87
C PHE A 26 6.87 49.31 4.82
N MET A 27 7.18 49.53 6.10
CA MET A 27 7.18 48.46 7.10
C MET A 27 5.80 47.82 7.27
N ALA A 28 4.75 48.64 7.33
CA ALA A 28 3.38 48.14 7.44
C ALA A 28 2.91 47.42 6.16
N LEU A 29 3.26 47.92 4.97
CA LEU A 29 3.04 47.21 3.70
C LEU A 29 3.77 45.85 3.68
N GLY A 30 5.00 45.81 4.22
CA GLY A 30 5.76 44.56 4.37
C GLY A 30 5.07 43.56 5.30
N GLY A 31 4.49 44.02 6.41
CA GLY A 31 3.69 43.17 7.31
C GLY A 31 2.43 42.63 6.63
N GLU A 32 1.74 43.46 5.85
CA GLU A 32 0.58 43.05 5.06
C GLU A 32 0.95 42.00 4.00
N ALA A 33 2.04 42.23 3.25
CA ALA A 33 2.57 41.25 2.30
C ALA A 33 3.00 39.94 2.97
N ALA A 34 3.61 39.99 4.16
CA ALA A 34 3.96 38.81 4.92
C ALA A 34 2.71 38.01 5.33
N SER A 35 1.60 38.67 5.66
CA SER A 35 0.32 38.00 5.96
C SER A 35 -0.24 37.26 4.74
N TRP A 36 -0.12 37.84 3.54
CA TRP A 36 -0.51 37.18 2.29
C TRP A 36 0.38 36.00 1.96
N TYR A 37 1.68 36.11 2.26
CA TYR A 37 2.63 35.00 2.08
C TYR A 37 2.30 33.81 2.99
N VAL A 38 1.98 34.04 4.27
CA VAL A 38 1.50 32.98 5.18
C VAL A 38 0.20 32.36 4.66
N THR A 39 -0.73 33.19 4.17
CA THR A 39 -1.97 32.71 3.54
C THR A 39 -1.66 31.83 2.34
N LYS A 40 -0.71 32.23 1.49
CA LYS A 40 -0.29 31.47 0.30
C LYS A 40 0.22 30.08 0.68
N GLN A 41 1.03 29.96 1.73
CA GLN A 41 1.52 28.66 2.20
C GLN A 41 0.38 27.75 2.70
N ARG A 42 -0.62 28.33 3.40
CA ARG A 42 -1.80 27.58 3.86
C ARG A 42 -2.67 27.11 2.70
N VAL A 43 -2.91 27.99 1.73
CA VAL A 43 -3.69 27.68 0.52
C VAL A 43 -2.98 26.60 -0.32
N GLN A 44 -1.66 26.60 -0.39
CA GLN A 44 -0.88 25.53 -1.04
C GLN A 44 -1.08 24.18 -0.33
N GLY A 45 -0.89 24.11 0.99
CA GLY A 45 -1.08 22.85 1.72
C GLY A 45 -2.52 22.31 1.62
N ALA A 46 -3.51 23.20 1.56
CA ALA A 46 -4.90 22.81 1.33
C ALA A 46 -5.14 22.30 -0.10
N ALA A 47 -4.52 22.91 -1.11
CA ALA A 47 -4.59 22.45 -2.49
C ALA A 47 -3.93 21.07 -2.66
N ASP A 48 -2.74 20.87 -2.09
CA ASP A 48 -2.03 19.58 -2.12
C ASP A 48 -2.87 18.47 -1.48
N ALA A 49 -3.43 18.73 -0.29
CA ALA A 49 -4.30 17.77 0.41
C ALA A 49 -5.56 17.46 -0.39
N ALA A 50 -6.16 18.46 -1.05
CA ALA A 50 -7.36 18.27 -1.86
C ALA A 50 -7.09 17.49 -3.16
N ALA A 51 -6.01 17.82 -3.87
CA ALA A 51 -5.59 17.11 -5.07
C ALA A 51 -5.27 15.65 -4.75
N TYR A 52 -4.49 15.41 -3.69
CA TYR A 52 -4.09 14.08 -3.26
C TYR A 52 -5.28 13.23 -2.78
N ALA A 53 -6.18 13.80 -1.96
CA ALA A 53 -7.36 13.08 -1.48
C ALA A 53 -8.35 12.74 -2.60
N GLY A 54 -8.54 13.65 -3.56
CA GLY A 54 -9.34 13.37 -4.76
C GLY A 54 -8.70 12.31 -5.66
N ALA A 55 -7.38 12.38 -5.86
CA ALA A 55 -6.64 11.40 -6.65
C ALA A 55 -6.63 10.00 -6.01
N LEU A 56 -6.50 9.90 -4.68
CA LEU A 56 -6.68 8.65 -3.95
C LEU A 56 -8.06 8.04 -4.18
N ARG A 57 -9.10 8.88 -4.28
CA ARG A 57 -10.45 8.40 -4.57
C ARG A 57 -10.54 7.81 -5.98
N LEU A 58 -10.02 8.49 -6.99
CA LEU A 58 -9.97 7.97 -8.36
C LEU A 58 -9.10 6.71 -8.47
N ALA A 59 -7.96 6.69 -7.77
CA ALA A 59 -7.08 5.53 -7.65
C ALA A 59 -7.82 4.30 -7.11
N CYS A 60 -8.64 4.52 -6.08
CA CYS A 60 -9.48 3.49 -5.50
C CYS A 60 -10.60 3.05 -6.46
N GLU A 61 -11.22 3.95 -7.23
CA GLU A 61 -12.26 3.57 -8.22
C GLU A 61 -11.72 2.68 -9.34
N ALA A 62 -10.56 3.04 -9.87
CA ALA A 62 -10.01 2.32 -11.01
C ALA A 62 -9.22 1.06 -10.61
N SER A 63 -8.99 0.83 -9.31
CA SER A 63 -8.43 -0.43 -8.76
C SER A 63 -9.47 -1.56 -8.60
N GLY A 64 -10.54 -1.58 -9.40
CA GLY A 64 -11.71 -2.48 -9.30
C GLY A 64 -11.41 -3.97 -9.05
N GLN A 65 -11.13 -4.33 -7.79
CA GLN A 65 -10.89 -5.68 -7.29
C GLN A 65 -11.96 -6.01 -6.25
N ALA A 66 -12.44 -7.26 -6.26
CA ALA A 66 -13.39 -7.72 -5.26
C ALA A 66 -12.74 -7.68 -3.86
N GLY A 67 -13.42 -7.10 -2.88
CA GLY A 67 -12.94 -6.97 -1.50
C GLY A 67 -12.37 -5.59 -1.13
N THR A 68 -12.10 -4.71 -2.11
CA THR A 68 -11.77 -3.31 -1.84
C THR A 68 -13.06 -2.51 -1.69
N SER A 69 -13.56 -2.35 -0.45
CA SER A 69 -14.58 -1.33 -0.20
C SER A 69 -13.89 0.03 -0.10
N CYS A 70 -13.64 0.65 -1.25
CA CYS A 70 -13.57 2.11 -1.28
C CYS A 70 -14.91 2.57 -0.70
N ASN A 71 -14.93 3.30 0.42
CA ASN A 71 -16.17 3.85 0.96
C ASN A 71 -16.81 4.73 -0.13
N ASN A 72 -17.74 4.12 -0.86
CA ASN A 72 -18.21 4.43 -2.21
C ASN A 72 -19.38 5.39 -2.20
N SER A 73 -19.69 5.97 -1.04
CA SER A 73 -20.78 6.93 -0.92
C SER A 73 -20.45 8.29 -1.52
N GLN A 74 -19.16 8.63 -1.67
CA GLN A 74 -18.73 9.99 -2.02
C GLN A 74 -17.81 10.03 -3.26
N PRO A 75 -18.02 10.98 -4.19
CA PRO A 75 -17.17 11.17 -5.37
C PRO A 75 -15.79 11.75 -5.03
N PHE A 76 -14.89 11.80 -6.02
CA PHE A 76 -13.53 12.31 -5.86
C PHE A 76 -13.48 13.79 -5.48
N ASP A 77 -14.38 14.62 -5.99
CA ASP A 77 -14.43 16.04 -5.68
C ASP A 77 -14.88 16.26 -4.23
N TYR A 78 -15.81 15.46 -3.71
CA TYR A 78 -16.17 15.44 -2.29
C TYR A 78 -14.95 15.12 -1.42
N ARG A 79 -14.19 14.08 -1.75
CA ARG A 79 -13.00 13.67 -0.98
C ARG A 79 -11.89 14.73 -1.06
N GLY A 80 -11.73 15.37 -2.21
CA GLY A 80 -10.81 16.49 -2.37
C GLY A 80 -11.22 17.70 -1.53
N LYS A 81 -12.51 18.09 -1.55
CA LYS A 81 -13.04 19.18 -0.71
C LYS A 81 -12.95 18.83 0.78
N GLN A 82 -13.15 17.57 1.17
CA GLN A 82 -12.90 17.09 2.52
C GLN A 82 -11.43 17.30 2.94
N GLY A 83 -10.47 17.00 2.06
CA GLY A 83 -9.04 17.25 2.30
C GLY A 83 -8.73 18.73 2.51
N ALA A 84 -9.30 19.62 1.69
CA ALA A 84 -9.20 21.08 1.91
C ALA A 84 -9.84 21.52 3.23
N ALA A 85 -11.01 20.96 3.58
CA ALA A 85 -11.76 21.31 4.77
C ALA A 85 -11.02 20.93 6.07
N GLN A 86 -10.31 19.81 6.08
CA GLN A 86 -9.41 19.41 7.18
C GLN A 86 -8.23 20.38 7.38
N ASN A 87 -7.93 21.18 6.36
CA ASN A 87 -6.95 22.28 6.37
C ASN A 87 -7.60 23.67 6.56
N ALA A 88 -8.88 23.71 6.97
CA ALA A 88 -9.65 24.93 7.24
C ALA A 88 -9.99 25.81 6.02
N PHE A 89 -10.03 25.21 4.82
CA PHE A 89 -10.51 25.87 3.61
C PHE A 89 -11.80 25.19 3.11
N CYS A 90 -12.89 25.95 3.09
CA CYS A 90 -14.21 25.46 2.64
C CYS A 90 -14.90 26.49 1.75
N ASN A 91 -15.80 26.01 0.88
CA ASN A 91 -16.74 26.91 0.22
C ASN A 91 -17.83 27.37 1.20
N SER A 92 -18.43 28.53 0.92
CA SER A 92 -19.62 28.97 1.65
C SER A 92 -20.80 28.03 1.34
N GLY A 93 -21.51 27.58 2.38
CA GLY A 93 -22.67 26.68 2.22
C GLY A 93 -22.32 25.25 1.81
N ASP A 94 -21.05 24.85 1.90
CA ASP A 94 -20.61 23.49 1.56
C ASP A 94 -21.12 22.45 2.56
N THR A 95 -21.14 21.18 2.17
CA THR A 95 -21.54 20.08 3.06
C THR A 95 -20.60 19.94 4.26
N SER A 96 -21.10 19.47 5.40
CA SER A 96 -20.25 19.20 6.56
C SER A 96 -19.34 18.00 6.31
N TYR A 97 -18.03 18.25 6.17
CA TYR A 97 -17.03 17.21 5.96
C TYR A 97 -16.53 16.62 7.30
N PRO A 98 -16.40 15.28 7.42
CA PRO A 98 -15.80 14.66 8.60
C PRO A 98 -14.38 15.16 8.86
N GLY A 99 -14.12 15.63 10.09
CA GLY A 99 -12.83 16.19 10.51
C GLY A 99 -12.57 17.62 9.99
N SER A 100 -13.58 18.29 9.43
CA SER A 100 -13.46 19.68 8.97
C SER A 100 -13.01 20.61 10.09
N LYS A 101 -12.08 21.52 9.77
CA LYS A 101 -11.62 22.62 10.63
C LYS A 101 -12.13 23.97 10.15
N CYS A 102 -13.12 23.97 9.25
CA CYS A 102 -13.66 25.21 8.69
C CYS A 102 -14.45 26.01 9.73
N SER A 103 -14.25 27.32 9.70
CA SER A 103 -15.04 28.24 10.52
C SER A 103 -16.48 28.31 10.01
N THR A 104 -17.44 28.42 10.92
CA THR A 104 -18.87 28.63 10.60
C THR A 104 -19.14 30.03 10.04
N SER A 105 -18.24 30.98 10.28
CA SER A 105 -18.28 32.32 9.70
C SER A 105 -16.86 32.83 9.45
N LEU A 106 -16.62 33.39 8.26
CA LEU A 106 -15.38 34.10 7.93
C LEU A 106 -15.50 35.59 8.30
N PRO A 107 -14.41 36.27 8.68
CA PRO A 107 -14.41 37.71 8.88
C PRO A 107 -14.86 38.48 7.63
N SER A 108 -15.40 39.69 7.83
CA SER A 108 -15.83 40.56 6.72
C SER A 108 -14.69 40.83 5.75
N GLY A 109 -14.97 40.70 4.44
CA GLY A 109 -13.98 40.88 3.37
C GLY A 109 -13.10 39.65 3.08
N ILE A 110 -13.32 38.54 3.77
CA ILE A 110 -12.64 37.26 3.51
C ILE A 110 -13.63 36.26 2.91
N SER A 111 -13.28 35.70 1.76
CA SER A 111 -13.99 34.59 1.13
C SER A 111 -12.99 33.48 0.78
N GLN A 112 -13.45 32.24 0.75
CA GLN A 112 -12.66 31.08 0.35
C GLN A 112 -13.36 30.35 -0.79
N SER A 113 -12.59 29.76 -1.69
CA SER A 113 -13.10 28.83 -2.69
C SER A 113 -12.21 27.61 -2.81
N VAL A 114 -12.84 26.45 -2.99
CA VAL A 114 -12.18 25.16 -3.22
C VAL A 114 -12.85 24.53 -4.44
N GLN A 115 -12.07 24.32 -5.49
CA GLN A 115 -12.50 23.65 -6.72
C GLN A 115 -11.61 22.43 -6.95
N VAL A 116 -12.23 21.29 -7.25
CA VAL A 116 -11.53 20.03 -7.54
C VAL A 116 -12.07 19.50 -8.87
N ALA A 117 -11.18 19.21 -9.81
CA ALA A 117 -11.51 18.75 -11.15
C ALA A 117 -10.62 17.57 -11.54
N SER A 118 -11.16 16.62 -12.29
CA SER A 118 -10.38 15.57 -12.95
C SER A 118 -9.92 16.03 -14.34
N LEU A 119 -8.67 15.77 -14.70
CA LEU A 119 -8.12 16.07 -16.02
C LEU A 119 -7.68 14.77 -16.72
N ALA A 120 -7.87 14.72 -18.04
CA ALA A 120 -7.41 13.62 -18.89
C ALA A 120 -5.98 13.82 -19.42
N SER A 121 -5.38 14.99 -19.21
CA SER A 121 -4.00 15.29 -19.54
C SER A 121 -3.45 16.41 -18.66
N TRP A 122 -2.14 16.40 -18.44
CA TRP A 122 -1.39 17.45 -17.75
C TRP A 122 -0.05 17.65 -18.46
N ASN A 123 0.31 18.91 -18.78
CA ASN A 123 1.55 19.26 -19.51
C ASN A 123 1.79 18.42 -20.78
N GLY A 124 0.73 18.13 -21.54
CA GLY A 124 0.81 17.33 -22.78
C GLY A 124 0.92 15.82 -22.57
N THR A 125 0.95 15.34 -21.32
CA THR A 125 0.96 13.91 -21.00
C THR A 125 -0.46 13.41 -20.75
N PRO A 126 -0.97 12.42 -21.51
CA PRO A 126 -2.28 11.82 -21.25
C PRO A 126 -2.23 10.97 -19.98
N GLY A 127 -3.30 10.99 -19.19
CA GLY A 127 -3.39 10.26 -17.94
C GLY A 127 -4.59 10.68 -17.10
N THR A 128 -4.77 10.09 -15.92
CA THR A 128 -5.79 10.54 -14.97
C THR A 128 -5.12 11.46 -13.96
N PHE A 129 -5.57 12.71 -13.91
CA PHE A 129 -5.06 13.70 -12.95
C PHE A 129 -6.21 14.33 -12.16
N VAL A 130 -5.94 14.79 -10.95
CA VAL A 130 -6.85 15.59 -10.14
C VAL A 130 -6.19 16.92 -9.85
N GLN A 131 -6.80 18.00 -10.35
CA GLN A 131 -6.41 19.36 -10.05
C GLN A 131 -7.29 19.90 -8.93
N ALA A 132 -6.67 20.42 -7.87
CA ALA A 132 -7.36 21.21 -6.86
C ALA A 132 -6.86 22.65 -6.91
N THR A 133 -7.80 23.59 -7.01
CA THR A 133 -7.54 25.03 -6.91
C THR A 133 -8.23 25.56 -5.66
N VAL A 134 -7.43 26.04 -4.72
CA VAL A 134 -7.90 26.66 -3.48
C VAL A 134 -7.59 28.14 -3.54
N SER A 135 -8.51 29.00 -3.12
CA SER A 135 -8.26 30.43 -3.04
C SER A 135 -8.87 31.06 -1.80
N GLN A 136 -8.25 32.15 -1.34
CA GLN A 136 -8.75 32.97 -0.26
C GLN A 136 -8.59 34.44 -0.61
N GLN A 137 -9.70 35.16 -0.63
CA GLN A 137 -9.72 36.61 -0.73
C GLN A 137 -9.31 37.21 0.63
N GLN A 138 -8.35 38.13 0.60
CA GLN A 138 -7.88 38.88 1.74
C GLN A 138 -8.22 40.37 1.56
N PRO A 139 -8.73 41.04 2.61
CA PRO A 139 -8.90 42.49 2.57
C PRO A 139 -7.54 43.17 2.46
N ALA A 140 -7.47 44.22 1.64
CA ALA A 140 -6.32 45.10 1.62
C ALA A 140 -6.51 46.22 2.65
N TYR A 141 -5.50 46.41 3.50
CA TYR A 141 -5.43 47.45 4.51
C TYR A 141 -4.66 48.65 3.97
N LEU A 142 -3.32 48.63 4.06
CA LEU A 142 -2.48 49.74 3.63
C LEU A 142 -2.29 49.73 2.12
N ALA A 143 -2.34 48.55 1.49
CA ALA A 143 -2.38 48.41 0.03
C ALA A 143 -3.62 49.06 -0.62
N LYS A 144 -4.66 49.38 0.16
CA LYS A 144 -5.81 50.16 -0.32
C LYS A 144 -5.45 51.57 -0.76
N VAL A 145 -4.41 52.16 -0.15
CA VAL A 145 -3.85 53.46 -0.56
C VAL A 145 -3.25 53.37 -1.96
N LEU A 146 -2.80 52.18 -2.38
CA LEU A 146 -2.25 51.91 -3.71
C LEU A 146 -3.32 51.45 -4.72
N GLY A 147 -4.60 51.50 -4.35
CA GLY A 147 -5.72 51.13 -5.23
C GLY A 147 -6.16 49.66 -5.17
N PHE A 148 -5.55 48.84 -4.31
CA PHE A 148 -5.98 47.44 -4.13
C PHE A 148 -7.10 47.38 -3.08
N SER A 149 -8.31 46.97 -3.45
CA SER A 149 -9.41 46.80 -2.49
C SER A 149 -9.39 45.43 -1.80
N THR A 150 -9.01 44.39 -2.54
CA THR A 150 -8.84 43.02 -2.05
C THR A 150 -7.75 42.31 -2.85
N ILE A 151 -7.07 41.34 -2.24
CA ILE A 151 -6.10 40.46 -2.91
C ILE A 151 -6.62 39.03 -2.88
N ASN A 152 -6.68 38.36 -4.03
CA ASN A 152 -7.00 36.94 -4.09
C ASN A 152 -5.71 36.12 -4.03
N VAL A 153 -5.56 35.32 -2.97
CA VAL A 153 -4.43 34.41 -2.80
C VAL A 153 -4.89 33.01 -3.18
N ALA A 154 -4.49 32.55 -4.37
CA ALA A 154 -4.88 31.24 -4.90
C ALA A 154 -3.67 30.31 -5.01
N ALA A 155 -3.89 29.00 -4.90
CA ALA A 155 -2.93 27.96 -5.22
C ALA A 155 -3.61 26.83 -5.97
N THR A 156 -2.82 26.15 -6.81
CA THR A 156 -3.26 24.99 -7.57
C THR A 156 -2.26 23.87 -7.34
N ALA A 157 -2.76 22.69 -7.03
CA ALA A 157 -1.99 21.46 -6.96
C ALA A 157 -2.60 20.44 -7.92
N VAL A 158 -1.76 19.61 -8.52
CA VAL A 158 -2.21 18.51 -9.39
C VAL A 158 -1.64 17.20 -8.85
N ALA A 159 -2.48 16.18 -8.77
CA ALA A 159 -2.07 14.83 -8.44
C ALA A 159 -2.30 13.93 -9.65
N SER A 160 -1.29 13.15 -10.05
CA SER A 160 -1.43 12.11 -11.05
C SER A 160 -1.87 10.79 -10.41
N VAL A 161 -2.66 10.04 -11.15
CA VAL A 161 -3.05 8.67 -10.83
C VAL A 161 -2.45 7.76 -11.89
N ALA A 162 -1.42 7.01 -11.51
CA ALA A 162 -0.71 6.10 -12.38
C ALA A 162 -1.22 4.66 -12.21
N ASN A 163 -1.30 3.92 -13.32
CA ASN A 163 -1.72 2.53 -13.33
C ASN A 163 -0.59 1.64 -12.81
N GLY A 164 -0.91 0.80 -11.81
CA GLY A 164 0.03 -0.17 -11.27
C GLY A 164 0.93 0.40 -10.18
N LEU A 165 1.53 -0.52 -9.43
CA LEU A 165 2.70 -0.26 -8.62
C LEU A 165 3.92 -0.53 -9.50
N GLU A 166 4.85 0.42 -9.61
CA GLU A 166 6.13 0.21 -10.32
C GLU A 166 6.88 -1.02 -9.78
N LYS A 167 6.62 -1.37 -8.50
CA LYS A 167 7.17 -2.55 -7.82
C LYS A 167 6.07 -3.22 -6.97
N PRO A 168 5.30 -4.17 -7.52
CA PRO A 168 4.25 -4.86 -6.78
C PRO A 168 4.84 -5.64 -5.59
N PRO A 169 4.10 -5.81 -4.48
CA PRO A 169 4.62 -6.52 -3.32
C PRO A 169 4.74 -8.02 -3.58
N CYS A 170 5.94 -8.56 -3.37
CA CYS A 170 6.13 -10.01 -3.25
C CYS A 170 5.83 -10.51 -1.84
N VAL A 171 5.83 -9.62 -0.84
CA VAL A 171 5.32 -9.91 0.51
C VAL A 171 4.16 -8.96 0.75
N LEU A 172 2.95 -9.48 0.87
CA LEU A 172 1.75 -8.71 1.17
C LEU A 172 1.05 -9.28 2.40
N ALA A 173 1.01 -8.49 3.48
CA ALA A 173 0.15 -8.79 4.62
C ALA A 173 -1.19 -8.06 4.49
N LEU A 174 -2.28 -8.83 4.46
CA LEU A 174 -3.62 -8.34 4.15
C LEU A 174 -4.28 -7.61 5.33
N LYS A 175 -3.89 -7.89 6.57
CA LYS A 175 -4.55 -7.33 7.76
C LYS A 175 -3.61 -7.05 8.93
N ASP A 176 -2.81 -8.03 9.32
CA ASP A 176 -1.88 -7.92 10.44
C ASP A 176 -0.44 -7.59 9.94
N PRO A 177 0.48 -7.24 10.85
CA PRO A 177 1.80 -6.76 10.45
C PRO A 177 2.67 -7.74 9.65
N VAL A 178 3.68 -7.18 8.97
CA VAL A 178 4.88 -7.91 8.56
C VAL A 178 5.96 -7.70 9.61
N THR A 179 6.47 -8.77 10.24
CA THR A 179 7.50 -8.67 11.29
C THR A 179 8.77 -9.41 10.95
N PHE A 180 9.91 -8.83 11.31
CA PHE A 180 11.24 -9.42 11.19
C PHE A 180 11.86 -9.55 12.58
N GLN A 181 12.35 -10.74 12.93
CA GLN A 181 13.01 -11.01 14.19
C GLN A 181 14.23 -11.94 13.99
N GLY A 182 15.36 -11.59 14.62
CA GLY A 182 16.60 -12.36 14.50
C GLY A 182 17.55 -11.77 13.45
N SER A 183 17.97 -12.56 12.47
CA SER A 183 18.92 -12.15 11.42
C SER A 183 18.38 -12.50 10.02
N ALA A 184 17.11 -12.18 9.79
CA ALA A 184 16.44 -12.42 8.52
C ALA A 184 17.04 -11.53 7.40
N THR A 185 17.28 -12.10 6.23
CA THR A 185 17.74 -11.38 5.04
C THR A 185 16.67 -11.41 3.96
N VAL A 186 16.19 -10.24 3.53
CA VAL A 186 15.28 -10.10 2.39
C VAL A 186 15.95 -9.27 1.29
N SER A 187 16.13 -9.88 0.13
CA SER A 187 16.63 -9.24 -1.09
C SER A 187 15.52 -9.25 -2.13
N SER A 188 14.90 -8.10 -2.38
CA SER A 188 13.76 -7.94 -3.30
C SER A 188 13.77 -6.54 -3.94
N PRO A 189 14.82 -6.14 -4.68
CA PRO A 189 14.88 -4.82 -5.30
C PRO A 189 13.80 -4.58 -6.38
N THR A 190 13.25 -5.66 -6.92
CA THR A 190 12.29 -5.75 -8.03
C THR A 190 10.83 -5.88 -7.57
N CYS A 191 10.59 -6.26 -6.32
CA CYS A 191 9.26 -6.44 -5.75
C CYS A 191 9.22 -5.93 -4.30
N GLY A 192 8.10 -5.32 -3.90
CA GLY A 192 8.02 -4.68 -2.60
C GLY A 192 7.68 -5.60 -1.44
N ILE A 193 7.76 -5.06 -0.22
CA ILE A 193 7.09 -5.56 0.97
C ILE A 193 5.95 -4.60 1.28
N SER A 194 4.77 -5.13 1.57
CA SER A 194 3.65 -4.30 1.99
C SER A 194 2.81 -4.92 3.10
N SER A 195 2.26 -4.04 3.93
CA SER A 195 1.37 -4.36 5.03
C SER A 195 0.16 -3.45 5.01
N ASN A 196 -1.02 -4.05 4.95
CA ASN A 196 -2.29 -3.34 5.07
C ASN A 196 -2.70 -3.07 6.53
N SER A 197 -1.87 -3.47 7.49
CA SER A 197 -2.14 -3.23 8.90
C SER A 197 -2.10 -1.73 9.21
N THR A 198 -3.05 -1.24 9.99
CA THR A 198 -3.09 0.16 10.47
C THR A 198 -2.30 0.37 11.77
N ALA A 199 -1.64 -0.67 12.28
CA ALA A 199 -0.90 -0.62 13.54
C ALA A 199 0.39 0.22 13.43
N ALA A 200 0.87 0.76 14.56
CA ALA A 200 2.14 1.51 14.59
C ALA A 200 3.35 0.66 14.16
N ASN A 201 3.26 -0.66 14.32
CA ASN A 201 4.25 -1.65 13.92
C ASN A 201 3.81 -2.47 12.69
N ALA A 202 3.02 -1.89 11.79
CA ALA A 202 2.51 -2.58 10.60
C ALA A 202 3.62 -3.19 9.73
N ILE A 203 4.80 -2.55 9.69
CA ILE A 203 6.06 -3.24 9.44
C ILE A 203 6.93 -3.12 10.70
N GLY A 204 7.36 -4.25 11.25
CA GLY A 204 8.06 -4.32 12.53
C GLY A 204 9.42 -5.00 12.41
N PHE A 205 10.47 -4.36 12.94
CA PHE A 205 11.81 -4.93 13.05
C PHE A 205 12.16 -5.10 14.53
N ILE A 206 12.35 -6.35 14.97
CA ILE A 206 12.58 -6.71 16.36
C ILE A 206 13.98 -7.31 16.49
N GLY A 207 14.89 -6.55 17.09
CA GLY A 207 16.30 -6.93 17.22
C GLY A 207 17.13 -6.38 16.06
N ASN A 208 18.34 -5.91 16.37
CA ASN A 208 19.17 -5.16 15.42
C ASN A 208 20.24 -6.04 14.72
N SER A 209 20.65 -7.14 15.32
CA SER A 209 21.84 -7.88 14.88
C SER A 209 21.54 -8.81 13.72
N GLY A 210 21.68 -8.31 12.48
CA GLY A 210 21.72 -9.12 11.27
C GLY A 210 20.46 -9.10 10.39
N ILE A 211 19.47 -8.24 10.69
CA ILE A 211 18.34 -8.04 9.77
C ILE A 211 18.79 -7.17 8.60
N SER A 212 18.71 -7.70 7.39
CA SER A 212 19.03 -6.99 6.15
C SER A 212 17.83 -7.02 5.21
N VAL A 213 17.24 -5.85 4.91
CA VAL A 213 16.11 -5.74 3.99
C VAL A 213 16.46 -4.78 2.87
N ASN A 214 16.57 -5.31 1.66
CA ASN A 214 16.72 -4.56 0.42
C ASN A 214 15.44 -4.75 -0.42
N ALA A 215 14.38 -4.03 -0.04
CA ALA A 215 13.09 -4.08 -0.73
C ALA A 215 12.34 -2.74 -0.57
N PRO A 216 11.72 -2.21 -1.64
CA PRO A 216 10.75 -1.12 -1.52
C PRO A 216 9.66 -1.53 -0.53
N SER A 217 9.36 -0.68 0.46
CA SER A 217 8.45 -1.05 1.55
C SER A 217 7.34 -0.02 1.72
N TYR A 218 6.09 -0.48 1.72
CA TYR A 218 4.89 0.37 1.79
C TYR A 218 3.94 -0.15 2.85
N THR A 219 3.44 0.72 3.74
CA THR A 219 2.55 0.29 4.82
C THR A 219 1.43 1.30 5.07
N VAL A 220 0.26 0.79 5.43
CA VAL A 220 -0.92 1.60 5.82
C VAL A 220 -0.71 2.22 7.20
N GLY A 221 -0.11 1.46 8.12
CA GLY A 221 0.21 1.90 9.46
C GLY A 221 1.60 2.53 9.55
N GLY A 222 2.22 2.35 10.71
CA GLY A 222 3.59 2.80 10.97
C GLY A 222 4.65 1.74 10.63
N CYS A 223 5.91 2.16 10.77
CA CYS A 223 7.06 1.29 10.84
C CYS A 223 7.68 1.38 12.23
N SER A 224 7.93 0.25 12.87
CA SER A 224 8.55 0.17 14.20
C SER A 224 9.85 -0.63 14.13
N GLN A 225 10.89 -0.16 14.81
CA GLN A 225 12.18 -0.84 14.89
C GLN A 225 12.73 -0.81 16.32
N THR A 226 13.28 -1.92 16.80
CA THR A 226 14.01 -2.00 18.07
C THR A 226 15.50 -2.09 17.78
N GLY A 227 16.13 -0.92 17.65
CA GLY A 227 17.51 -0.75 17.16
C GLY A 227 17.60 -0.71 15.63
N GLY A 228 18.75 -0.26 15.10
CA GLY A 228 19.00 -0.20 13.66
C GLY A 228 18.35 1.01 12.95
N SER A 229 18.20 0.90 11.63
CA SER A 229 17.66 1.95 10.74
C SER A 229 16.78 1.39 9.62
N GLN A 230 16.24 0.17 9.77
CA GLN A 230 15.47 -0.55 8.76
C GLN A 230 14.16 0.15 8.35
N CYS A 231 13.60 1.00 9.21
CA CYS A 231 12.45 1.84 8.85
C CYS A 231 12.82 3.03 7.94
N THR A 232 14.11 3.29 7.72
CA THR A 232 14.56 4.34 6.79
C THR A 232 14.17 3.97 5.37
N GLY A 233 13.34 4.79 4.72
CA GLY A 233 12.86 4.55 3.36
C GLY A 233 11.56 3.75 3.29
N VAL A 234 11.00 3.29 4.42
CA VAL A 234 9.64 2.72 4.45
C VAL A 234 8.62 3.84 4.26
N GLN A 235 7.81 3.72 3.22
CA GLN A 235 6.70 4.65 2.97
C GLN A 235 5.52 4.25 3.85
N THR A 236 5.25 5.04 4.88
CA THR A 236 4.14 4.81 5.84
C THR A 236 2.89 5.57 5.42
N TYR A 237 1.74 5.23 6.02
CA TYR A 237 0.45 5.86 5.75
C TYR A 237 0.03 5.85 4.28
N GLN A 238 0.44 4.79 3.57
CA GLN A 238 0.05 4.56 2.18
C GLN A 238 -1.35 3.95 2.12
N GLN A 239 -1.96 3.98 0.94
CA GLN A 239 -3.22 3.29 0.73
C GLN A 239 -3.06 1.76 0.88
N PRO A 240 -4.08 1.04 1.38
CA PRO A 240 -4.06 -0.41 1.39
C PRO A 240 -3.95 -0.98 -0.02
N ILE A 241 -3.21 -2.07 -0.16
CA ILE A 241 -3.07 -2.84 -1.40
C ILE A 241 -4.18 -3.90 -1.43
N PRO A 242 -5.12 -3.85 -2.39
CA PRO A 242 -6.10 -4.91 -2.63
C PRO A 242 -5.50 -6.30 -2.72
N ASP A 243 -6.22 -7.30 -2.23
CA ASP A 243 -5.85 -8.71 -2.39
C ASP A 243 -6.05 -9.16 -3.85
N PRO A 244 -4.97 -9.47 -4.61
CA PRO A 244 -5.09 -9.87 -6.01
C PRO A 244 -5.78 -11.22 -6.23
N LEU A 245 -5.82 -12.06 -5.18
CA LEU A 245 -6.35 -13.42 -5.22
C LEU A 245 -7.67 -13.56 -4.44
N SER A 246 -8.32 -12.45 -4.06
CA SER A 246 -9.59 -12.47 -3.32
C SER A 246 -10.70 -13.27 -4.01
N ALA A 247 -10.79 -13.18 -5.34
CA ALA A 247 -11.72 -13.96 -6.15
C ALA A 247 -11.39 -15.46 -6.11
N VAL A 248 -10.10 -15.82 -6.07
CA VAL A 248 -9.63 -17.20 -5.91
C VAL A 248 -10.00 -17.70 -4.52
N ASN A 249 -9.78 -16.91 -3.45
CA ASN A 249 -10.19 -17.29 -2.09
C ASN A 249 -11.70 -17.50 -1.99
N THR A 250 -12.50 -16.60 -2.55
CA THR A 250 -13.97 -16.71 -2.52
C THR A 250 -14.44 -18.01 -3.19
N ALA A 251 -13.82 -18.38 -4.32
CA ALA A 251 -14.16 -19.60 -5.03
C ALA A 251 -13.67 -20.88 -4.31
N LEU A 252 -12.41 -20.89 -3.85
CA LEU A 252 -11.82 -22.06 -3.20
C LEU A 252 -12.41 -22.33 -1.81
N SER A 253 -12.72 -21.29 -1.03
CA SER A 253 -13.38 -21.43 0.28
C SER A 253 -14.82 -21.92 0.20
N ALA A 254 -15.48 -21.76 -0.96
CA ALA A 254 -16.82 -22.28 -1.21
C ALA A 254 -16.83 -23.76 -1.63
N LEU A 255 -15.67 -24.33 -1.99
CA LEU A 255 -15.58 -25.74 -2.40
C LEU A 255 -15.85 -26.68 -1.23
N LYS A 256 -16.58 -27.75 -1.54
CA LYS A 256 -16.87 -28.87 -0.64
C LYS A 256 -16.35 -30.16 -1.26
N THR A 257 -16.12 -31.17 -0.42
CA THR A 257 -15.72 -32.50 -0.88
C THR A 257 -16.76 -33.14 -1.82
N SER A 258 -18.03 -32.73 -1.75
CA SER A 258 -19.10 -33.14 -2.66
C SER A 258 -18.99 -32.55 -4.07
N ASP A 259 -18.16 -31.53 -4.28
CA ASP A 259 -17.94 -30.93 -5.60
C ASP A 259 -16.95 -31.73 -6.46
N PHE A 260 -16.34 -32.77 -5.89
CA PHE A 260 -15.38 -33.64 -6.54
C PHE A 260 -16.06 -34.96 -6.95
N PRO A 261 -15.86 -35.42 -8.20
CA PRO A 261 -16.38 -36.72 -8.65
C PRO A 261 -15.85 -37.91 -7.83
N ASN A 262 -14.58 -37.85 -7.44
CA ASN A 262 -13.87 -38.96 -6.82
C ASN A 262 -13.15 -38.55 -5.52
N LYS A 263 -12.75 -39.56 -4.73
CA LYS A 263 -11.96 -39.41 -3.51
C LYS A 263 -10.74 -40.34 -3.57
N ASN A 264 -9.55 -39.81 -3.36
CA ASN A 264 -8.36 -40.62 -3.09
C ASN A 264 -8.23 -40.86 -1.58
N SER A 265 -8.20 -42.15 -1.22
CA SER A 265 -7.96 -42.62 0.16
C SER A 265 -6.63 -43.38 0.30
N GLY A 266 -5.81 -43.40 -0.75
CA GLY A 266 -4.46 -43.98 -0.73
C GLY A 266 -3.48 -43.13 0.08
N SER A 267 -2.37 -43.73 0.47
CA SER A 267 -1.30 -43.03 1.20
C SER A 267 -0.54 -42.02 0.34
N THR A 268 -0.49 -42.22 -0.97
CA THR A 268 0.18 -41.32 -1.92
C THR A 268 -0.84 -40.35 -2.52
N PRO A 269 -0.56 -39.04 -2.52
CA PRO A 269 -1.49 -38.07 -3.06
C PRO A 269 -1.53 -38.14 -4.59
N LEU A 270 -2.71 -37.98 -5.18
CA LEU A 270 -2.94 -37.97 -6.62
C LEU A 270 -3.34 -36.57 -7.09
N PRO A 271 -2.84 -36.11 -8.26
CA PRO A 271 -3.24 -34.84 -8.85
C PRO A 271 -4.65 -34.95 -9.44
N TYR A 272 -5.39 -33.84 -9.41
CA TYR A 272 -6.75 -33.75 -9.93
C TYR A 272 -6.82 -34.07 -11.43
N GLU A 273 -5.78 -33.75 -12.19
CA GLU A 273 -5.65 -34.02 -13.62
C GLU A 273 -5.75 -35.53 -13.94
N THR A 274 -5.38 -36.41 -13.01
CA THR A 274 -5.40 -37.86 -13.24
C THR A 274 -6.62 -38.54 -12.64
N CYS A 275 -7.03 -38.14 -11.43
CA CYS A 275 -8.07 -38.83 -10.68
C CYS A 275 -9.41 -38.08 -10.63
N THR A 276 -9.46 -36.80 -11.01
CA THR A 276 -10.61 -35.89 -10.78
C THR A 276 -11.12 -35.98 -9.33
N CYS A 277 -10.18 -36.00 -8.37
CA CYS A 277 -10.44 -36.34 -6.98
C CYS A 277 -9.83 -35.34 -6.01
N TYR A 278 -10.30 -35.38 -4.75
CA TYR A 278 -9.59 -34.81 -3.62
C TYR A 278 -8.86 -35.90 -2.82
N ASN A 279 -7.77 -35.51 -2.17
CA ASN A 279 -6.98 -36.37 -1.29
C ASN A 279 -7.49 -36.24 0.14
N SER A 280 -8.00 -37.34 0.69
CA SER A 280 -8.64 -37.39 2.00
C SER A 280 -7.76 -37.93 3.12
N THR A 281 -6.64 -38.54 2.76
CA THR A 281 -5.72 -39.16 3.70
C THR A 281 -5.02 -38.10 4.52
N ASN A 282 -5.06 -38.27 5.85
CA ASN A 282 -4.22 -37.47 6.75
C ASN A 282 -2.77 -37.90 6.62
N ASN A 283 -1.87 -36.94 6.49
CA ASN A 283 -0.42 -37.09 6.37
C ASN A 283 -0.02 -38.03 5.22
N PRO A 284 -0.35 -37.66 3.96
CA PRO A 284 0.02 -38.46 2.80
C PRO A 284 1.55 -38.50 2.62
N THR A 285 2.04 -39.59 2.04
CA THR A 285 3.46 -39.81 1.75
C THR A 285 3.80 -39.30 0.35
N PHE A 286 4.74 -38.37 0.27
CA PHE A 286 5.27 -37.83 -0.97
C PHE A 286 6.42 -38.72 -1.49
N SER A 287 6.06 -39.79 -2.21
CA SER A 287 7.02 -40.80 -2.70
C SER A 287 7.59 -40.52 -4.11
N ALA A 288 7.04 -39.54 -4.82
CA ALA A 288 7.46 -39.16 -6.17
C ALA A 288 7.37 -37.64 -6.36
N PRO A 289 8.07 -37.06 -7.38
CA PRO A 289 7.91 -35.67 -7.72
C PRO A 289 6.45 -35.33 -8.04
N LEU A 290 5.97 -34.21 -7.49
CA LEU A 290 4.61 -33.73 -7.70
C LEU A 290 4.46 -33.16 -9.12
N ASN A 291 3.33 -33.47 -9.76
CA ASN A 291 2.97 -32.94 -11.06
C ASN A 291 1.46 -32.77 -11.16
N GLY A 292 0.99 -31.53 -11.06
CA GLY A 292 -0.43 -31.20 -11.18
C GLY A 292 -1.03 -30.48 -9.97
N THR A 293 -2.35 -30.44 -9.90
CA THR A 293 -3.12 -29.72 -8.88
C THR A 293 -3.63 -30.70 -7.83
N TYR A 294 -3.29 -30.49 -6.56
CA TYR A 294 -3.63 -31.39 -5.47
C TYR A 294 -4.59 -30.70 -4.50
N TYR A 295 -5.80 -31.23 -4.37
CA TYR A 295 -6.77 -30.80 -3.37
C TYR A 295 -6.69 -31.72 -2.16
N PHE A 296 -6.55 -31.15 -0.96
CA PHE A 296 -6.46 -31.87 0.30
C PHE A 296 -7.65 -31.53 1.19
N SER A 297 -8.35 -32.55 1.68
CA SER A 297 -9.33 -32.40 2.76
C SER A 297 -8.81 -32.93 4.11
N GLY A 298 -7.69 -33.66 4.09
CA GLY A 298 -6.99 -34.12 5.29
C GLY A 298 -5.77 -33.25 5.59
N ASN A 299 -5.32 -33.28 6.84
CA ASN A 299 -4.13 -32.54 7.27
C ASN A 299 -2.88 -33.10 6.58
N VAL A 300 -1.99 -32.21 6.14
CA VAL A 300 -0.69 -32.57 5.56
C VAL A 300 0.41 -32.12 6.49
N LYS A 301 1.09 -33.09 7.11
CA LYS A 301 2.28 -32.85 7.91
C LYS A 301 3.54 -33.28 7.16
N ILE A 302 4.43 -32.33 6.92
CA ILE A 302 5.79 -32.57 6.44
C ILE A 302 6.70 -32.51 7.66
N ASN A 303 7.24 -33.64 8.09
CA ASN A 303 8.12 -33.76 9.26
C ASN A 303 9.46 -34.39 8.90
N ASN A 304 10.45 -34.25 9.79
CA ASN A 304 11.81 -34.81 9.65
C ASN A 304 12.60 -34.15 8.49
N ASN A 305 13.01 -34.94 7.50
CA ASN A 305 13.91 -34.54 6.41
C ASN A 305 13.52 -35.09 5.01
N PRO A 306 12.23 -35.06 4.60
CA PRO A 306 11.82 -35.52 3.27
C PRO A 306 12.29 -34.57 2.18
N THR A 307 12.47 -35.11 0.98
CA THR A 307 12.71 -34.34 -0.24
C THR A 307 11.44 -34.34 -1.07
N ILE A 308 10.83 -33.16 -1.25
CA ILE A 308 9.61 -32.98 -2.04
C ILE A 308 9.94 -32.05 -3.20
N THR A 309 9.82 -32.54 -4.42
CA THR A 309 10.14 -31.77 -5.63
C THR A 309 8.98 -31.81 -6.62
N GLY A 310 8.93 -30.88 -7.57
CA GLY A 310 8.01 -30.97 -8.70
C GLY A 310 7.36 -29.65 -9.10
N THR A 311 6.39 -29.75 -10.00
CA THR A 311 5.54 -28.63 -10.43
C THR A 311 4.12 -28.89 -9.96
N ALA A 312 3.64 -28.12 -8.99
CA ALA A 312 2.37 -28.40 -8.35
C ALA A 312 1.64 -27.15 -7.85
N THR A 313 0.33 -27.29 -7.70
CA THR A 313 -0.52 -26.36 -6.96
C THR A 313 -1.19 -27.15 -5.84
N LEU A 314 -0.93 -26.78 -4.59
CA LEU A 314 -1.46 -27.44 -3.39
C LEU A 314 -2.60 -26.60 -2.82
N ILE A 315 -3.78 -27.19 -2.68
CA ILE A 315 -5.01 -26.51 -2.24
C ILE A 315 -5.53 -27.25 -1.01
N PHE A 316 -5.54 -26.57 0.12
CA PHE A 316 -6.10 -27.06 1.37
C PHE A 316 -7.55 -26.57 1.47
N LEU A 317 -8.49 -27.51 1.45
CA LEU A 317 -9.93 -27.25 1.61
C LEU A 317 -10.24 -27.00 3.08
N ALA A 318 -11.41 -26.40 3.37
CA ALA A 318 -11.85 -26.15 4.73
C ALA A 318 -11.83 -27.41 5.61
N GLY A 319 -11.20 -27.32 6.79
CA GLY A 319 -10.86 -28.39 7.71
C GLY A 319 -9.47 -29.02 7.51
N ALA A 320 -8.69 -28.65 6.49
CA ALA A 320 -7.38 -29.23 6.19
C ALA A 320 -6.26 -28.22 6.44
N SER A 321 -5.17 -28.64 7.08
CA SER A 321 -4.02 -27.76 7.37
C SER A 321 -2.71 -28.28 6.81
N LEU A 322 -1.81 -27.36 6.49
CA LEU A 322 -0.41 -27.65 6.17
C LEU A 322 0.48 -27.34 7.38
N THR A 323 1.22 -28.33 7.85
CA THR A 323 2.22 -28.15 8.91
C THR A 323 3.59 -28.64 8.44
N ILE A 324 4.57 -27.74 8.45
CA ILE A 324 5.96 -28.08 8.13
C ILE A 324 6.81 -27.96 9.39
N THR A 325 7.47 -29.06 9.74
CA THR A 325 8.34 -29.18 10.93
C THR A 325 9.62 -29.92 10.57
N GLY A 326 10.72 -29.61 11.25
CA GLY A 326 12.04 -30.18 10.96
C GLY A 326 12.75 -29.45 9.81
N THR A 327 13.54 -30.20 9.05
CA THR A 327 14.43 -29.68 7.98
C THR A 327 14.18 -30.39 6.65
N PRO A 328 12.94 -30.34 6.10
CA PRO A 328 12.68 -30.90 4.78
C PRO A 328 13.41 -30.11 3.69
N THR A 329 13.64 -30.76 2.55
CA THR A 329 14.07 -30.10 1.31
C THR A 329 12.88 -30.02 0.36
N ILE A 330 12.29 -28.83 0.22
CA ILE A 330 11.09 -28.59 -0.60
C ILE A 330 11.48 -27.76 -1.81
N GLN A 331 11.27 -28.27 -3.02
CA GLN A 331 11.63 -27.63 -4.28
C GLN A 331 10.43 -27.65 -5.23
N LEU A 332 9.50 -26.73 -5.01
CA LEU A 332 8.24 -26.71 -5.72
C LEU A 332 8.13 -25.48 -6.61
N THR A 333 7.66 -25.71 -7.84
CA THR A 333 7.29 -24.67 -8.80
C THR A 333 5.80 -24.71 -9.04
N ALA A 334 5.15 -23.56 -9.10
CA ALA A 334 3.71 -23.49 -9.31
C ALA A 334 3.32 -23.85 -10.75
N MET A 335 2.16 -24.49 -10.89
CA MET A 335 1.58 -24.80 -12.19
C MET A 335 1.29 -23.51 -12.97
N SER A 336 1.54 -23.52 -14.28
CA SER A 336 1.10 -22.44 -15.18
C SER A 336 -0.39 -22.51 -15.50
N ALA A 337 -0.96 -23.71 -15.47
CA ALA A 337 -2.36 -23.97 -15.78
C ALA A 337 -2.92 -25.05 -14.83
N PRO A 338 -3.25 -24.71 -13.58
CA PRO A 338 -3.90 -25.65 -12.67
C PRO A 338 -5.32 -25.99 -13.13
N THR A 339 -5.80 -27.16 -12.72
CA THR A 339 -7.14 -27.68 -13.04
C THR A 339 -7.97 -27.86 -11.76
N GLY A 340 -9.28 -28.06 -11.91
CA GLY A 340 -10.16 -28.21 -10.75
C GLY A 340 -11.57 -28.69 -11.06
N PRO A 341 -12.41 -28.82 -10.03
CA PRO A 341 -13.81 -29.22 -10.18
C PRO A 341 -14.59 -28.21 -11.02
N SER A 342 -15.68 -28.66 -11.62
CA SER A 342 -16.55 -27.87 -12.52
C SER A 342 -17.18 -26.64 -11.85
N LYS A 343 -17.14 -26.56 -10.52
CA LYS A 343 -17.53 -25.38 -9.74
C LYS A 343 -16.57 -24.19 -9.90
N LEU A 344 -15.30 -24.43 -10.26
CA LEU A 344 -14.35 -23.36 -10.51
C LEU A 344 -14.54 -22.84 -11.93
N SER A 345 -14.76 -21.53 -12.06
CA SER A 345 -14.86 -20.89 -13.37
C SER A 345 -13.49 -20.83 -14.05
N ALA A 346 -13.49 -20.74 -15.39
CA ALA A 346 -12.26 -20.55 -16.16
C ALA A 346 -11.47 -19.29 -15.73
N SER A 347 -12.17 -18.23 -15.32
CA SER A 347 -11.54 -17.00 -14.80
C SER A 347 -10.83 -17.21 -13.47
N VAL A 348 -11.35 -18.05 -12.58
CA VAL A 348 -10.69 -18.42 -11.31
C VAL A 348 -9.47 -19.30 -11.60
N LEU A 349 -9.61 -20.32 -12.46
CA LEU A 349 -8.49 -21.18 -12.85
C LEU A 349 -7.34 -20.40 -13.50
N ALA A 350 -7.66 -19.40 -14.34
CA ALA A 350 -6.67 -18.50 -14.90
C ALA A 350 -5.95 -17.66 -13.83
N LYS A 351 -6.66 -17.21 -12.78
CA LYS A 351 -6.07 -16.50 -11.63
C LYS A 351 -5.31 -17.41 -10.68
N MET A 352 -5.53 -18.72 -10.73
CA MET A 352 -4.73 -19.72 -10.00
C MET A 352 -3.41 -20.03 -10.73
N ALA A 353 -3.19 -19.52 -11.94
CA ALA A 353 -1.88 -19.63 -12.58
C ALA A 353 -0.80 -19.08 -11.63
N LYS A 354 0.26 -19.88 -11.42
CA LYS A 354 1.35 -19.58 -10.48
C LYS A 354 0.97 -19.59 -8.99
N LEU A 355 -0.23 -20.05 -8.63
CA LEU A 355 -0.58 -20.40 -7.26
C LEU A 355 0.15 -21.70 -6.87
N LEU A 356 0.96 -21.64 -5.81
CA LEU A 356 1.73 -22.78 -5.32
C LEU A 356 1.03 -23.45 -4.14
N ILE A 357 0.61 -22.65 -3.17
CA ILE A 357 -0.08 -23.09 -1.96
C ILE A 357 -1.26 -22.17 -1.74
N TYR A 358 -2.44 -22.74 -1.54
CA TYR A 358 -3.60 -22.06 -0.98
C TYR A 358 -4.02 -22.75 0.31
N ASP A 359 -4.06 -21.98 1.38
CA ASP A 359 -4.64 -22.41 2.66
C ASP A 359 -5.74 -21.43 3.05
N GLY A 360 -6.98 -21.90 2.91
CA GLY A 360 -8.19 -21.15 3.21
C GLY A 360 -8.70 -21.32 4.64
N GLU A 361 -7.98 -22.02 5.51
CA GLU A 361 -8.44 -22.33 6.87
C GLU A 361 -8.90 -21.10 7.63
N ALA A 362 -9.85 -21.29 8.54
CA ALA A 362 -10.26 -20.23 9.46
C ALA A 362 -9.06 -19.77 10.31
N TYR A 363 -9.10 -18.52 10.76
CA TYR A 363 -8.02 -17.94 11.56
C TYR A 363 -7.59 -18.85 12.72
N THR A 364 -6.29 -19.19 12.78
CA THR A 364 -5.69 -19.86 13.93
C THR A 364 -4.54 -19.01 14.47
N LYS A 365 -4.42 -18.91 15.80
CA LYS A 365 -3.31 -18.17 16.42
C LYS A 365 -1.95 -18.84 16.19
N GLN A 366 -1.93 -20.15 15.94
CA GLN A 366 -0.72 -20.92 15.69
C GLN A 366 -0.16 -20.64 14.28
N GLY A 367 -1.00 -20.19 13.34
CA GLY A 367 -0.57 -19.86 11.98
C GLY A 367 -0.13 -21.07 11.16
N VAL A 368 0.36 -20.79 9.95
CA VAL A 368 1.09 -21.76 9.12
C VAL A 368 2.59 -21.51 9.29
N ASN A 369 3.33 -22.54 9.69
CA ASN A 369 4.78 -22.47 9.79
C ASN A 369 5.42 -23.06 8.53
N ILE A 370 6.29 -22.27 7.89
CA ILE A 370 7.09 -22.68 6.74
C ILE A 370 8.55 -22.71 7.17
N SER A 371 9.15 -23.90 7.15
CA SER A 371 10.56 -24.12 7.46
C SER A 371 11.20 -25.06 6.44
N GLY A 372 12.52 -25.00 6.30
CA GLY A 372 13.26 -25.83 5.35
C GLY A 372 14.78 -25.69 5.48
N THR A 373 15.50 -26.43 4.63
CA THR A 373 16.95 -26.30 4.46
C THR A 373 17.32 -25.15 3.52
N SER A 374 18.63 -24.85 3.40
CA SER A 374 19.17 -23.90 2.42
C SER A 374 19.05 -24.36 0.94
N ASN A 375 18.45 -25.53 0.70
CA ASN A 375 18.15 -26.04 -0.63
C ASN A 375 16.64 -25.99 -0.95
N SER A 376 15.83 -25.49 -0.01
CA SER A 376 14.37 -25.44 -0.14
C SER A 376 13.92 -24.14 -0.78
N TYR A 377 13.19 -24.20 -1.90
CA TYR A 377 12.60 -23.04 -2.54
C TYR A 377 11.14 -23.26 -2.92
N PHE A 378 10.42 -22.14 -2.95
CA PHE A 378 9.07 -22.03 -3.45
C PHE A 378 9.10 -21.06 -4.63
N ASN A 379 8.69 -21.51 -5.81
CA ASN A 379 8.59 -20.67 -7.01
C ASN A 379 7.11 -20.54 -7.40
N GLY A 380 6.51 -19.41 -7.05
CA GLY A 380 5.07 -19.14 -7.19
C GLY A 380 4.52 -18.39 -5.98
N THR A 381 3.19 -18.37 -5.89
CA THR A 381 2.43 -17.62 -4.88
C THR A 381 1.96 -18.55 -3.77
N VAL A 382 2.32 -18.24 -2.53
CA VAL A 382 1.77 -18.82 -1.30
C VAL A 382 0.69 -17.88 -0.80
N TYR A 383 -0.56 -18.34 -0.82
CA TYR A 383 -1.73 -17.54 -0.50
C TYR A 383 -2.48 -18.10 0.71
N ILE A 384 -2.43 -17.37 1.82
CA ILE A 384 -2.92 -17.80 3.14
C ILE A 384 -3.72 -16.64 3.76
N PRO A 385 -4.89 -16.29 3.21
CA PRO A 385 -5.56 -15.01 3.48
C PRO A 385 -6.09 -14.83 4.91
N ASN A 386 -6.33 -15.93 5.62
CA ASN A 386 -7.11 -15.95 6.86
C ASN A 386 -6.29 -16.18 8.13
N THR A 387 -5.04 -16.63 8.01
CA THR A 387 -4.20 -17.05 9.14
C THR A 387 -2.75 -16.55 8.98
N PRO A 388 -2.04 -16.18 10.08
CA PRO A 388 -0.67 -15.68 9.99
C PRO A 388 0.29 -16.75 9.48
N VAL A 389 1.30 -16.33 8.73
CA VAL A 389 2.38 -17.20 8.23
C VAL A 389 3.68 -16.85 8.94
N THR A 390 4.36 -17.86 9.47
CA THR A 390 5.70 -17.71 10.05
C THR A 390 6.72 -18.46 9.20
N TYR A 391 7.74 -17.74 8.76
CA TYR A 391 8.94 -18.29 8.17
C TYR A 391 9.99 -18.46 9.27
N GLY A 392 10.49 -19.68 9.44
CA GLY A 392 11.47 -20.02 10.46
C GLY A 392 12.59 -20.91 9.96
N GLY A 393 13.81 -20.69 10.48
CA GLY A 393 14.99 -21.52 10.22
C GLY A 393 15.94 -21.00 9.12
N ASN A 394 16.87 -21.84 8.66
CA ASN A 394 17.84 -21.53 7.58
C ASN A 394 17.25 -21.77 6.17
N SER A 395 15.97 -21.47 5.96
CA SER A 395 15.33 -21.63 4.65
C SER A 395 15.76 -20.49 3.72
N THR A 396 16.43 -20.84 2.61
CA THR A 396 16.69 -19.91 1.50
C THR A 396 15.54 -20.00 0.52
N SER A 397 14.54 -19.14 0.68
CA SER A 397 13.45 -19.01 -0.28
C SER A 397 13.94 -18.23 -1.51
N SER A 398 14.90 -18.80 -2.23
CA SER A 398 15.46 -18.29 -3.48
C SER A 398 14.96 -19.17 -4.63
N ALA A 399 14.10 -18.66 -5.49
CA ALA A 399 13.71 -19.41 -6.68
C ALA A 399 14.93 -19.58 -7.61
N PRO A 400 15.27 -20.80 -8.08
CA PRO A 400 16.30 -20.96 -9.08
C PRO A 400 15.87 -20.31 -10.41
N GLY A 401 16.78 -19.56 -11.04
CA GLY A 401 16.54 -18.93 -12.35
C GLY A 401 15.73 -17.63 -12.28
N THR A 402 14.77 -17.46 -13.20
CA THR A 402 13.84 -16.32 -13.33
C THR A 402 12.56 -16.45 -12.50
N GLY A 403 12.55 -17.32 -11.48
CA GLY A 403 11.36 -17.58 -10.67
C GLY A 403 11.07 -16.46 -9.67
N CYS A 404 9.79 -16.23 -9.37
CA CYS A 404 9.34 -15.35 -8.29
C CYS A 404 8.80 -16.15 -7.13
N TYR A 405 9.15 -15.74 -5.92
CA TYR A 405 8.46 -16.15 -4.72
C TYR A 405 7.56 -15.02 -4.23
N GLN A 406 6.26 -15.29 -4.09
CA GLN A 406 5.30 -14.33 -3.53
C GLN A 406 4.56 -14.97 -2.34
N VAL A 407 4.38 -14.19 -1.28
CA VAL A 407 3.53 -14.53 -0.14
C VAL A 407 2.46 -13.46 0.02
N ILE A 408 1.21 -13.88 0.02
CA ILE A 408 0.05 -13.05 0.36
C ILE A 408 -0.63 -13.75 1.53
N ALA A 409 -0.62 -13.12 2.70
CA ALA A 409 -1.15 -13.75 3.91
C ALA A 409 -1.86 -12.78 4.84
N TYR A 410 -2.58 -13.29 5.85
CA TYR A 410 -3.18 -12.45 6.88
C TYR A 410 -2.15 -11.59 7.62
N ALA A 411 -1.04 -12.22 8.04
CA ALA A 411 0.16 -11.61 8.61
C ALA A 411 1.39 -12.40 8.12
N VAL A 412 2.57 -11.77 8.11
CA VAL A 412 3.82 -12.46 7.73
C VAL A 412 4.89 -12.21 8.78
N SER A 413 5.48 -13.26 9.34
CA SER A 413 6.58 -13.15 10.30
C SER A 413 7.81 -13.89 9.79
N PHE A 414 8.95 -13.21 9.75
CA PHE A 414 10.26 -13.79 9.46
C PHE A 414 11.04 -13.91 10.77
N THR A 415 11.42 -15.13 11.15
CA THR A 415 12.07 -15.42 12.43
C THR A 415 13.34 -16.25 12.25
N GLY A 416 14.40 -15.89 12.97
CA GLY A 416 15.69 -16.59 12.89
C GLY A 416 16.54 -16.13 11.70
N ASN A 417 17.22 -17.07 11.05
CA ASN A 417 18.15 -16.82 9.93
C ASN A 417 17.51 -17.13 8.56
N THR A 418 16.32 -16.60 8.34
CA THR A 418 15.57 -16.83 7.09
C THR A 418 16.09 -15.94 5.98
N THR A 419 16.26 -16.50 4.78
CA THR A 419 16.63 -15.71 3.58
C THR A 419 15.49 -15.76 2.56
N LEU A 420 15.02 -14.61 2.11
CA LEU A 420 14.12 -14.46 0.96
C LEU A 420 14.87 -13.71 -0.12
N ASP A 421 15.10 -14.35 -1.28
CA ASP A 421 15.74 -13.72 -2.42
C ASP A 421 14.82 -13.77 -3.63
N ASN A 422 14.31 -12.59 -3.98
CA ASN A 422 13.45 -12.36 -5.12
C ASN A 422 14.09 -11.36 -6.11
N SER A 423 15.42 -11.18 -6.05
CA SER A 423 16.16 -10.25 -6.93
C SER A 423 16.02 -10.55 -8.42
N LYS A 424 15.66 -11.79 -8.77
CA LYS A 424 15.45 -12.26 -10.15
C LYS A 424 13.97 -12.33 -10.54
N CYS A 425 13.07 -11.88 -9.67
CA CYS A 425 11.65 -11.82 -9.95
C CYS A 425 11.36 -10.72 -10.97
N PRO A 426 10.77 -11.02 -12.14
CA PRO A 426 10.44 -9.99 -13.12
C PRO A 426 9.37 -8.99 -12.61
N ASN A 427 9.57 -7.71 -12.92
CA ASN A 427 8.77 -6.57 -12.44
C ASN A 427 7.38 -6.41 -13.11
N SER A 428 6.91 -7.37 -13.92
CA SER A 428 5.68 -7.17 -14.70
C SER A 428 4.87 -8.44 -14.95
N SER A 429 3.55 -8.30 -14.88
CA SER A 429 2.50 -9.27 -15.22
C SER A 429 2.57 -9.88 -16.61
N GLY A 430 3.35 -9.31 -17.53
CA GLY A 430 3.58 -9.87 -18.87
C GLY A 430 4.78 -10.82 -18.97
N SER A 431 5.63 -10.86 -17.95
CA SER A 431 6.85 -11.64 -17.97
C SER A 431 6.62 -13.06 -17.42
N PRO A 432 7.05 -14.12 -18.12
CA PRO A 432 7.02 -15.48 -17.59
C PRO A 432 7.72 -15.54 -16.22
N GLY A 433 6.95 -15.75 -15.15
CA GLY A 433 7.49 -15.92 -13.80
C GLY A 433 7.05 -14.89 -12.76
N SER A 434 6.36 -13.80 -13.11
CA SER A 434 5.86 -12.80 -12.16
C SER A 434 4.77 -13.35 -11.21
N GLY A 435 4.71 -12.81 -9.98
CA GLY A 435 3.68 -13.13 -8.99
C GLY A 435 2.31 -12.52 -9.33
N ALA A 436 1.28 -12.85 -8.55
CA ALA A 436 -0.03 -12.23 -8.65
C ALA A 436 0.04 -10.72 -8.38
N GLU A 437 -0.34 -9.90 -9.36
CA GLU A 437 -0.30 -8.44 -9.21
C GLU A 437 -1.60 -7.88 -8.64
N PRO A 438 -1.52 -7.09 -7.55
CA PRO A 438 -2.67 -6.35 -7.05
C PRO A 438 -3.03 -5.24 -8.02
N GLY A 439 -4.31 -5.10 -8.31
CA GLY A 439 -4.82 -3.92 -9.02
C GLY A 439 -4.70 -2.73 -8.09
N VAL A 440 -3.60 -1.99 -8.12
CA VAL A 440 -3.40 -0.76 -7.33
C VAL A 440 -2.99 0.35 -8.28
N GLN A 441 -3.47 1.56 -8.02
CA GLN A 441 -3.02 2.76 -8.72
C GLN A 441 -2.18 3.61 -7.77
N THR A 442 -1.10 4.19 -8.25
CA THR A 442 -0.23 5.06 -7.46
C THR A 442 -0.66 6.52 -7.62
N VAL A 443 -0.58 7.28 -6.53
CA VAL A 443 -0.92 8.71 -6.51
C VAL A 443 0.32 9.52 -6.20
N LEU A 444 0.63 10.49 -7.05
CA LEU A 444 1.79 11.37 -6.91
C LEU A 444 1.37 12.82 -7.12
N LEU A 445 1.80 13.73 -6.25
CA LEU A 445 1.68 15.16 -6.53
C LEU A 445 2.67 15.52 -7.64
N VAL A 446 2.18 16.17 -8.68
CA VAL A 446 2.95 16.64 -9.83
C VAL A 446 2.91 18.16 -9.84
N GLN A 447 4.07 18.78 -10.04
CA GLN A 447 4.23 20.24 -10.10
C GLN A 447 4.30 20.72 -11.55
#